data_AF-A0A817FR47-F1
#
_entry.id   AF-A0A817FR47-F1
#
_cell.length_a   1.000
_cell.length_b   1.000
_cell.length_c   1.000
_cell.angle_alpha   90.00
_cell.angle_beta   90.00
_cell.angle_gamma   90.00
#
_symmetry.space_group_name_H-M   'P 1'
#
loop_
_entity.id
_entity.type
_entity.pdbx_description
1 polymer ?
#
loop_
_entity_poly.entity_id
_entity_poly.type
_entity_poly.pdbx_seq_one_letter_code
_entity_poly.pdbx_strand_id
1 'polypeptide(L)'
;MPLGVNEVEKYFFQLTAEILRNAYIPVFSHGYIWSVETSSGKWKPYSYRVHRMIESAHIEFDNEKSERCQIIFSSMQEEYQTRKRTVKRRRIDLALPNYWDLSDANFNRLVLLESSKEYIDVLNQFNSTMKNNYSEIIKIERIQNERWYKQYAAHRDDFIQRYTQPDERLLFHGCNSISADKIVQECFNRAFAGVNARVLIGKTCVGKSSMKVPPEGFDTTTDGKHIFVVYHDAGAYGEYLITYK
;
A
#
# COMPACT_ATOMS: atom_id res chain seq x y z
N MET A 1 -20.89 2.54 -21.87
CA MET A 1 -20.86 1.12 -21.43
C MET A 1 -19.73 0.99 -20.41
N PRO A 2 -19.87 0.17 -19.35
CA PRO A 2 -18.76 -0.07 -18.44
C PRO A 2 -17.65 -0.82 -19.19
N LEU A 3 -16.40 -0.40 -18.97
CA LEU A 3 -15.24 -1.08 -19.54
C LEU A 3 -14.97 -2.35 -18.72
N GLY A 4 -14.79 -3.48 -19.40
CA GLY A 4 -14.44 -4.74 -18.75
C GLY A 4 -13.01 -4.72 -18.21
N VAL A 5 -12.69 -5.62 -17.27
CA VAL A 5 -11.37 -5.74 -16.62
C VAL A 5 -10.22 -5.76 -17.65
N ASN A 6 -10.42 -6.44 -18.78
CA ASN A 6 -9.42 -6.60 -19.86
C ASN A 6 -9.10 -5.28 -20.61
N GLU A 7 -10.00 -4.30 -20.60
CA GLU A 7 -9.74 -2.97 -21.18
C GLU A 7 -8.81 -2.14 -20.26
N VAL A 8 -8.91 -2.35 -18.94
CA VAL A 8 -8.04 -1.70 -17.95
C VAL A 8 -6.60 -2.22 -18.06
N GLU A 9 -6.41 -3.53 -18.27
CA GLU A 9 -5.07 -4.12 -18.49
C GLU A 9 -4.35 -3.51 -19.70
N LYS A 10 -5.04 -3.36 -20.85
CA LYS A 10 -4.45 -2.76 -22.06
C LYS A 10 -3.95 -1.34 -21.81
N TYR A 11 -4.72 -0.52 -21.09
CA TYR A 11 -4.33 0.86 -20.76
C TYR A 11 -3.19 0.92 -19.74
N PHE A 12 -3.15 0.02 -18.74
CA PHE A 12 -2.06 -0.05 -17.78
C PHE A 12 -0.72 -0.43 -18.43
N PHE A 13 -0.72 -1.37 -19.39
CA PHE A 13 0.50 -1.81 -20.07
C PHE A 13 1.14 -0.73 -20.97
N GLN A 14 0.35 0.12 -21.62
CA GLN A 14 0.90 1.20 -22.45
C GLN A 14 1.51 2.35 -21.63
N LEU A 15 0.90 2.73 -20.49
CA LEU A 15 1.41 3.82 -19.65
C LEU A 15 2.64 3.42 -18.82
N THR A 16 2.76 2.15 -18.45
CA THR A 16 3.85 1.68 -17.57
C THR A 16 5.21 1.65 -18.27
N ALA A 17 5.30 1.28 -19.55
CA ALA A 17 6.58 1.14 -20.26
C ALA A 17 7.43 2.44 -20.33
N GLU A 18 6.80 3.62 -20.34
CA GLU A 18 7.50 4.91 -20.26
C GLU A 18 7.82 5.35 -18.83
N ILE A 19 6.94 5.06 -17.86
CA ILE A 19 7.13 5.46 -16.45
C ILE A 19 8.19 4.57 -15.77
N LEU A 20 8.27 3.29 -16.14
CA LEU A 20 9.15 2.29 -15.51
C LEU A 20 10.64 2.59 -15.61
N ARG A 21 11.10 3.37 -16.62
CA ARG A 21 12.52 3.69 -16.78
C ARG A 21 13.10 4.63 -15.71
N ASN A 22 12.26 5.36 -14.97
CA ASN A 22 12.69 6.41 -14.04
C ASN A 22 12.14 6.26 -12.60
N ALA A 23 11.57 5.10 -12.23
CA ALA A 23 10.83 4.96 -10.97
C ALA A 23 11.13 3.67 -10.17
N TYR A 24 12.40 3.24 -10.12
CA TYR A 24 12.83 2.27 -9.11
C TYR A 24 13.00 2.98 -7.77
N ILE A 25 11.99 2.89 -6.89
CA ILE A 25 11.98 3.54 -5.57
C ILE A 25 11.59 2.50 -4.51
N PRO A 26 12.51 2.08 -3.63
CA PRO A 26 12.21 1.09 -2.61
C PRO A 26 11.07 1.51 -1.69
N VAL A 27 10.07 0.64 -1.54
CA VAL A 27 9.02 0.74 -0.51
C VAL A 27 9.68 0.60 0.86
N PHE A 28 9.35 1.51 1.80
CA PHE A 28 9.81 1.58 3.20
C PHE A 28 10.89 0.58 3.62
N SER A 29 12.09 1.07 3.91
CA SER A 29 13.13 0.21 4.45
C SER A 29 12.70 -0.36 5.83
N HIS A 30 12.47 -1.68 5.83
CA HIS A 30 12.56 -2.57 6.99
C HIS A 30 11.57 -2.37 8.16
N GLY A 31 10.45 -1.65 7.97
CA GLY A 31 9.37 -1.60 8.98
C GLY A 31 9.68 -0.69 10.17
N TYR A 32 10.22 0.49 9.91
CA TYR A 32 10.51 1.52 10.90
C TYR A 32 9.57 2.72 10.73
N ILE A 33 9.48 3.56 11.76
CA ILE A 33 8.85 4.88 11.74
C ILE A 33 9.86 5.96 12.16
N TRP A 34 9.94 7.03 11.38
CA TRP A 34 10.69 8.23 11.71
C TRP A 34 9.76 9.24 12.40
N SER A 35 10.27 9.94 13.40
CA SER A 35 9.55 11.01 14.09
C SER A 35 10.48 12.16 14.42
N VAL A 36 9.95 13.38 14.40
CA VAL A 36 10.64 14.61 14.79
C VAL A 36 10.08 15.13 16.11
N GLU A 37 10.95 15.74 16.90
CA GLU A 37 10.57 16.43 18.13
C GLU A 37 9.90 17.78 17.80
N THR A 38 8.76 18.07 18.44
CA THR A 38 8.08 19.37 18.36
C THR A 38 8.71 20.36 19.34
N SER A 39 8.47 21.66 19.15
CA SER A 39 8.83 22.71 20.11
C SER A 39 8.22 22.54 21.52
N SER A 40 7.26 21.63 21.67
CA SER A 40 6.62 21.23 22.93
C SER A 40 7.15 19.92 23.53
N GLY A 41 8.28 19.39 23.02
CA GLY A 41 8.88 18.13 23.50
C GLY A 41 8.06 16.87 23.17
N LYS A 42 7.02 16.99 22.34
CA LYS A 42 6.23 15.85 21.86
C LYS A 42 6.86 15.29 20.60
N TRP A 43 6.68 13.98 20.39
CA TRP A 43 7.14 13.33 19.17
C TRP A 43 6.02 13.29 18.14
N LYS A 44 6.25 13.92 16.98
CA LYS A 44 5.34 13.83 15.84
C LYS A 44 5.96 12.90 14.78
N PRO A 45 5.27 11.85 14.31
CA PRO A 45 5.74 11.10 13.14
C PRO A 45 5.81 12.01 11.91
N TYR A 46 6.80 11.80 11.05
CA TYR A 46 6.77 12.37 9.71
C TYR A 46 5.62 11.76 8.92
N SER A 47 5.11 12.49 7.93
CA SER A 47 4.21 11.90 6.93
C SER A 47 4.91 10.75 6.20
N TYR A 48 4.09 9.87 5.62
CA TYR A 48 4.53 8.82 4.72
C TYR A 48 5.52 9.34 3.67
N ARG A 49 5.20 10.47 3.00
CA ARG A 49 6.01 11.01 1.90
C ARG A 49 7.42 11.30 2.39
N VAL A 50 7.53 12.03 3.49
CA VAL A 50 8.80 12.43 4.09
C VAL A 50 9.55 11.21 4.63
N HIS A 51 8.85 10.24 5.24
CA HIS A 51 9.45 8.98 5.65
C HIS A 51 10.09 8.22 4.47
N ARG A 52 9.36 8.02 3.36
CA ARG A 52 9.91 7.37 2.16
C ARG A 52 11.13 8.15 1.66
N MET A 53 11.06 9.48 1.65
CA MET A 53 12.20 10.30 1.26
C MET A 53 13.39 10.02 2.18
N ILE A 54 13.26 10.08 3.51
CA ILE A 54 14.35 9.77 4.46
C ILE A 54 14.93 8.35 4.26
N GLU A 55 14.11 7.33 4.07
CA GLU A 55 14.59 5.93 3.90
C GLU A 55 15.18 5.63 2.49
N SER A 56 14.93 6.49 1.49
CA SER A 56 15.51 6.37 0.15
C SER A 56 16.68 7.34 -0.08
N ALA A 57 16.63 8.49 0.57
CA ALA A 57 17.66 9.50 0.59
C ALA A 57 18.78 9.05 1.50
N HIS A 58 19.94 8.81 0.92
CA HIS A 58 21.11 8.45 1.69
C HIS A 58 21.61 9.65 2.53
N ILE A 59 21.16 10.88 2.22
CA ILE A 59 21.50 12.14 2.92
C ILE A 59 20.32 13.15 2.96
N GLU A 60 19.75 13.56 1.82
CA GLU A 60 18.84 14.74 1.71
C GLU A 60 17.37 14.44 1.34
N PHE A 61 16.43 15.16 1.96
CA PHE A 61 14.98 15.02 1.72
C PHE A 61 14.22 16.35 1.88
N ASP A 62 12.99 16.44 1.35
CA ASP A 62 12.13 17.62 1.54
C ASP A 62 11.07 17.33 2.61
N ASN A 63 11.10 18.09 3.72
CA ASN A 63 10.24 17.85 4.87
C ASN A 63 8.76 18.26 4.64
N GLU A 64 7.93 18.25 5.69
CA GLU A 64 6.49 18.61 5.63
C GLU A 64 6.20 20.03 5.13
N LYS A 65 7.18 20.93 5.23
CA LYS A 65 7.10 22.33 4.80
C LYS A 65 7.77 22.56 3.44
N SER A 66 8.13 21.49 2.74
CA SER A 66 8.96 21.53 1.52
C SER A 66 10.33 22.18 1.73
N GLU A 67 10.85 22.11 2.97
CA GLU A 67 12.19 22.58 3.31
C GLU A 67 13.20 21.46 3.02
N ARG A 68 14.26 21.76 2.25
CA ARG A 68 15.33 20.80 1.89
C ARG A 68 16.24 20.52 3.08
N CYS A 69 16.06 19.37 3.71
CA CYS A 69 16.73 18.95 4.93
C CYS A 69 17.71 17.80 4.68
N GLN A 70 18.60 17.55 5.64
CA GLN A 70 19.41 16.34 5.72
C GLN A 70 19.24 15.64 7.07
N ILE A 71 19.42 14.31 7.10
CA ILE A 71 19.52 13.55 8.36
C ILE A 71 21.00 13.31 8.67
N ILE A 72 21.47 13.88 9.78
CA ILE A 72 22.77 13.56 10.36
C ILE A 72 22.61 12.31 11.23
N PHE A 73 22.80 11.14 10.63
CA PHE A 73 22.58 9.84 11.28
C PHE A 73 23.43 9.63 12.56
N SER A 74 24.63 10.22 12.64
CA SER A 74 25.52 10.10 13.80
C SER A 74 25.01 10.84 15.05
N SER A 75 24.23 11.92 14.88
CA SER A 75 23.62 12.68 15.97
C SER A 75 22.09 12.52 16.04
N MET A 76 21.49 11.82 15.06
CA MET A 76 20.04 11.72 14.86
C MET A 76 19.36 13.10 14.84
N GLN A 77 19.89 14.01 14.01
CA GLN A 77 19.34 15.35 13.81
C GLN A 77 18.87 15.56 12.37
N GLU A 78 17.69 16.16 12.20
CA GLU A 78 17.31 16.86 10.96
C GLU A 78 17.94 18.25 10.98
N GLU A 79 18.63 18.62 9.91
CA GLU A 79 19.16 19.96 9.72
C GLU A 79 18.52 20.66 8.51
N TYR A 80 18.17 21.93 8.69
CA TYR A 80 17.80 22.87 7.62
C TYR A 80 18.45 24.22 7.91
N GLN A 81 19.38 24.66 7.04
CA GLN A 81 20.15 25.89 7.23
C GLN A 81 20.78 25.93 8.64
N THR A 82 20.36 26.86 9.50
CA THR A 82 20.83 26.99 10.90
C THR A 82 19.94 26.26 11.91
N ARG A 83 18.78 25.74 11.52
CA ARG A 83 17.85 25.05 12.41
C ARG A 83 18.17 23.56 12.47
N LYS A 84 18.19 23.01 13.69
CA LYS A 84 18.35 21.58 13.95
C LYS A 84 17.16 21.07 14.76
N ARG A 85 16.73 19.83 14.50
CA ARG A 85 15.66 19.15 15.24
C ARG A 85 16.06 17.71 15.54
N THR A 86 15.77 17.24 16.75
CA THR A 86 15.97 15.84 17.12
C THR A 86 15.02 14.96 16.30
N VAL A 87 15.55 13.89 15.72
CA VAL A 87 14.76 12.83 15.08
C VAL A 87 14.98 11.49 15.79
N LYS A 88 14.02 10.58 15.63
CA LYS A 88 14.18 9.19 16.06
C LYS A 88 13.64 8.23 15.01
N ARG A 89 14.29 7.07 14.92
CA ARG A 89 13.87 5.92 14.10
C ARG A 89 13.52 4.77 15.04
N ARG A 90 12.28 4.27 14.99
CA ARG A 90 11.79 3.18 15.86
C ARG A 90 11.18 2.07 15.02
N ARG A 91 11.37 0.79 15.39
CA ARG A 91 10.67 -0.32 14.72
C ARG A 91 9.16 -0.19 14.94
N ILE A 92 8.37 -0.48 13.91
CA ILE A 92 6.92 -0.55 14.03
C ILE A 92 6.57 -1.83 14.80
N ASP A 93 6.10 -1.65 16.02
CA ASP A 93 5.65 -2.72 16.90
C ASP A 93 4.12 -2.68 16.96
N LEU A 94 3.51 -3.41 16.02
CA LEU A 94 2.06 -3.58 15.89
C LEU A 94 1.75 -5.06 15.97
N ALA A 95 0.62 -5.40 16.58
CA ALA A 95 0.12 -6.77 16.60
C ALA A 95 -0.20 -7.26 15.18
N LEU A 96 0.11 -8.52 14.91
CA LEU A 96 -0.35 -9.22 13.70
C LEU A 96 -1.81 -9.66 13.85
N PRO A 97 -2.52 -9.94 12.75
CA PRO A 97 -3.89 -10.44 12.82
C PRO A 97 -3.96 -11.79 13.53
N ASN A 98 -4.96 -11.95 14.40
CA ASN A 98 -5.15 -13.16 15.20
C ASN A 98 -5.58 -14.41 14.41
N TYR A 99 -5.99 -14.25 13.14
CA TYR A 99 -6.32 -15.32 12.21
C TYR A 99 -5.14 -15.76 11.32
N TRP A 100 -3.96 -15.15 11.50
CA TRP A 100 -2.74 -15.62 10.84
C TRP A 100 -2.19 -16.86 11.55
N ASP A 101 -1.67 -17.81 10.78
CA ASP A 101 -0.95 -18.95 11.34
C ASP A 101 0.34 -18.48 12.00
N LEU A 102 0.69 -19.11 13.12
CA LEU A 102 1.99 -18.94 13.74
C LEU A 102 3.08 -19.51 12.82
N SER A 103 4.06 -18.68 12.47
CA SER A 103 5.21 -19.05 11.65
C SER A 103 6.40 -18.19 12.03
N ASP A 104 7.59 -18.79 12.10
CA ASP A 104 8.86 -18.06 12.29
C ASP A 104 9.30 -17.30 11.03
N ALA A 105 8.64 -17.54 9.89
CA ALA A 105 8.92 -16.85 8.64
C ALA A 105 8.13 -15.53 8.55
N ASN A 106 8.84 -14.43 8.29
CA ASN A 106 8.27 -13.10 8.03
C ASN A 106 7.31 -13.04 6.82
N PHE A 107 7.29 -14.09 5.99
CA PHE A 107 6.48 -14.20 4.78
C PHE A 107 6.00 -15.65 4.58
N ASN A 108 4.68 -15.84 4.44
CA ASN A 108 4.05 -17.13 4.14
C ASN A 108 2.92 -16.96 3.11
N ARG A 109 2.65 -18.02 2.34
CA ARG A 109 1.42 -18.20 1.55
C ARG A 109 0.74 -19.48 2.02
N LEU A 110 -0.46 -19.39 2.59
CA LEU A 110 -1.22 -20.57 3.01
C LEU A 110 -2.35 -20.83 2.01
N VAL A 111 -2.37 -22.01 1.38
CA VAL A 111 -3.55 -22.47 0.63
C VAL A 111 -4.69 -22.72 1.61
N LEU A 112 -5.82 -22.01 1.44
CA LEU A 112 -7.00 -22.19 2.28
C LEU A 112 -7.73 -23.49 1.92
N LEU A 113 -8.24 -24.19 2.95
CA LEU A 113 -9.09 -25.37 2.75
C LEU A 113 -10.47 -24.93 2.23
N GLU A 114 -10.99 -25.60 1.20
CA GLU A 114 -12.27 -25.23 0.57
C GLU A 114 -13.48 -25.28 1.55
N SER A 115 -13.41 -26.16 2.55
CA SER A 115 -14.40 -26.29 3.62
C SER A 115 -14.28 -25.23 4.73
N SER A 116 -13.23 -24.40 4.71
CA SER A 116 -13.04 -23.35 5.71
C SER A 116 -14.00 -22.19 5.48
N LYS A 117 -14.48 -21.58 6.58
CA LYS A 117 -15.32 -20.38 6.51
C LYS A 117 -14.63 -19.25 5.74
N GLU A 118 -13.33 -19.08 5.93
CA GLU A 118 -12.52 -18.04 5.28
C GLU A 118 -12.48 -18.21 3.76
N TYR A 119 -12.23 -19.44 3.26
CA TYR A 119 -12.30 -19.73 1.82
C TYR A 119 -13.69 -19.40 1.26
N ILE A 120 -14.75 -19.83 1.93
CA ILE A 120 -16.14 -19.60 1.52
C ILE A 120 -16.47 -18.10 1.51
N ASP A 121 -16.04 -17.34 2.51
CA ASP A 121 -16.27 -15.89 2.60
C ASP A 121 -15.53 -15.11 1.51
N VAL A 122 -14.27 -15.47 1.20
CA VAL A 122 -13.49 -14.86 0.11
C VAL A 122 -14.08 -15.24 -1.25
N LEU A 123 -14.46 -16.50 -1.44
CA LEU A 123 -15.09 -16.99 -2.67
C LEU A 123 -16.45 -16.34 -2.94
N ASN A 124 -17.27 -16.13 -1.90
CA ASN A 124 -18.55 -15.43 -2.02
C ASN A 124 -18.36 -13.96 -2.42
N GLN A 125 -17.36 -13.28 -1.85
CA GLN A 125 -17.02 -11.91 -2.23
C GLN A 125 -16.53 -11.83 -3.68
N PHE A 126 -15.66 -12.76 -4.12
CA PHE A 126 -15.21 -12.83 -5.52
C PHE A 126 -16.38 -13.10 -6.48
N ASN A 127 -17.27 -14.04 -6.13
CA ASN A 127 -18.45 -14.36 -6.92
C ASN A 127 -19.45 -13.20 -7.05
N SER A 128 -19.49 -12.27 -6.11
CA SER A 128 -20.38 -11.10 -6.20
C SER A 128 -20.15 -10.24 -7.44
N THR A 129 -18.94 -10.31 -8.04
CA THR A 129 -18.56 -9.56 -9.25
C THR A 129 -18.06 -10.44 -10.39
N MET A 130 -17.49 -11.62 -10.11
CA MET A 130 -16.77 -12.44 -11.10
C MET A 130 -17.41 -13.78 -11.46
N LYS A 131 -18.55 -14.18 -10.87
CA LYS A 131 -19.13 -15.54 -11.01
C LYS A 131 -19.29 -16.10 -12.43
N ASN A 132 -19.47 -15.23 -13.43
CA ASN A 132 -19.64 -15.62 -14.85
C ASN A 132 -18.42 -15.30 -15.72
N ASN A 133 -17.31 -14.85 -15.13
CA ASN A 133 -16.08 -14.42 -15.80
C ASN A 133 -14.90 -15.39 -15.60
N TYR A 134 -15.16 -16.54 -14.95
CA TYR A 134 -14.22 -17.64 -14.79
C TYR A 134 -14.99 -18.98 -14.82
N SER A 135 -14.27 -20.06 -15.07
CA SER A 135 -14.76 -21.44 -15.19
C SER A 135 -14.47 -22.30 -13.95
N GLU A 136 -13.30 -22.12 -13.31
CA GLU A 136 -12.83 -22.92 -12.17
C GLU A 136 -11.98 -22.07 -11.22
N ILE A 137 -12.14 -22.24 -9.90
CA ILE A 137 -11.15 -21.78 -8.91
C ILE A 137 -10.12 -22.90 -8.74
N ILE A 138 -8.84 -22.59 -8.93
CA ILE A 138 -7.74 -23.56 -8.70
C ILE A 138 -7.34 -23.55 -7.23
N LYS A 139 -7.23 -22.37 -6.61
CA LYS A 139 -6.89 -22.20 -5.18
C LYS A 139 -7.15 -20.76 -4.72
N ILE A 140 -7.32 -20.59 -3.41
CA ILE A 140 -7.23 -19.31 -2.71
C ILE A 140 -6.09 -19.41 -1.69
N GLU A 141 -5.16 -18.47 -1.72
CA GLU A 141 -4.01 -18.41 -0.81
C GLU A 141 -4.11 -17.17 0.08
N ARG A 142 -4.12 -17.35 1.41
CA ARG A 142 -3.90 -16.26 2.36
C ARG A 142 -2.43 -15.84 2.32
N ILE A 143 -2.20 -14.53 2.28
CA ILE A 143 -0.89 -13.91 2.27
C ILE A 143 -0.56 -13.37 3.65
N GLN A 144 0.50 -13.87 4.25
CA GLN A 144 1.00 -13.42 5.56
C GLN A 144 2.40 -12.80 5.39
N ASN A 145 2.46 -11.50 5.09
CA ASN A 145 3.72 -10.76 5.01
C ASN A 145 3.80 -9.75 6.15
N GLU A 146 4.53 -10.08 7.23
CA GLU A 146 4.62 -9.25 8.44
C GLU A 146 5.09 -7.82 8.11
N ARG A 147 6.12 -7.70 7.26
CA ARG A 147 6.70 -6.41 6.88
C ARG A 147 5.66 -5.49 6.25
N TRP A 148 4.91 -6.00 5.27
CA TRP A 148 3.94 -5.20 4.55
C TRP A 148 2.65 -4.98 5.34
N TYR A 149 2.20 -5.96 6.13
CA TYR A 149 1.06 -5.78 7.02
C TYR A 149 1.33 -4.71 8.08
N LYS A 150 2.49 -4.73 8.74
CA LYS A 150 2.82 -3.70 9.77
C LYS A 150 2.92 -2.30 9.17
N GLN A 151 3.37 -2.16 7.92
CA GLN A 151 3.38 -0.86 7.23
C GLN A 151 1.98 -0.40 6.85
N TYR A 152 1.16 -1.30 6.29
CA TYR A 152 -0.24 -1.05 5.98
C TYR A 152 -1.03 -0.66 7.23
N ALA A 153 -0.92 -1.42 8.32
CA ALA A 153 -1.60 -1.16 9.58
C ALA A 153 -1.16 0.18 10.21
N ALA A 154 0.15 0.49 10.20
CA ALA A 154 0.63 1.80 10.66
C ALA A 154 0.09 2.96 9.81
N HIS A 155 -0.05 2.76 8.50
CA HIS A 155 -0.64 3.77 7.62
C HIS A 155 -2.14 3.91 7.85
N ARG A 156 -2.87 2.80 7.99
CA ARG A 156 -4.30 2.74 8.35
C ARG A 156 -4.56 3.48 9.66
N ASP A 157 -3.76 3.25 10.69
CA ASP A 157 -4.00 3.83 12.02
C ASP A 157 -3.76 5.36 12.03
N ASP A 158 -2.78 5.87 11.26
CA ASP A 158 -2.62 7.31 10.97
C ASP A 158 -3.78 7.85 10.13
N PHE A 159 -4.20 7.11 9.11
CA PHE A 159 -5.28 7.48 8.21
C PHE A 159 -6.59 7.64 8.97
N ILE A 160 -6.97 6.67 9.79
CA ILE A 160 -8.19 6.70 10.61
C ILE A 160 -8.22 7.93 11.54
N GLN A 161 -7.07 8.37 12.05
CA GLN A 161 -6.98 9.57 12.89
C GLN A 161 -7.11 10.89 12.11
N ARG A 162 -6.84 10.89 10.79
CA ARG A 162 -6.84 12.11 9.95
C ARG A 162 -8.18 12.44 9.29
N TYR A 163 -9.13 11.50 9.20
CA TYR A 163 -10.42 11.71 8.53
C TYR A 163 -11.61 11.46 9.47
N THR A 164 -12.70 12.20 9.26
CA THR A 164 -13.95 12.04 10.03
C THR A 164 -14.72 10.77 9.64
N GLN A 165 -14.52 10.27 8.43
CA GLN A 165 -15.13 9.06 7.87
C GLN A 165 -14.10 8.29 7.05
N PRO A 166 -13.08 7.67 7.68
CA PRO A 166 -12.12 6.82 7.00
C PRO A 166 -12.80 5.50 6.59
N ASP A 167 -12.50 5.00 5.40
CA ASP A 167 -13.09 3.76 4.89
C ASP A 167 -11.98 2.78 4.47
N GLU A 168 -12.10 1.52 4.89
CA GLU A 168 -11.19 0.42 4.56
C GLU A 168 -12.00 -0.64 3.80
N ARG A 169 -11.69 -0.85 2.52
CA ARG A 169 -12.43 -1.80 1.68
C ARG A 169 -11.56 -2.94 1.20
N LEU A 170 -12.14 -4.14 1.20
CA LEU A 170 -11.57 -5.27 0.47
C LEU A 170 -11.94 -5.13 -1.01
N LEU A 171 -10.94 -5.00 -1.88
CA LEU A 171 -11.09 -4.80 -3.33
C LEU A 171 -10.29 -5.85 -4.11
N PHE A 172 -10.66 -6.07 -5.37
CA PHE A 172 -9.96 -6.98 -6.28
C PHE A 172 -9.09 -6.21 -7.28
N HIS A 173 -7.90 -6.73 -7.57
CA HIS A 173 -6.96 -6.23 -8.58
C HIS A 173 -6.57 -7.44 -9.46
N GLY A 174 -6.55 -7.30 -10.80
CA GLY A 174 -6.54 -8.43 -11.76
C GLY A 174 -5.22 -8.59 -12.53
N CYS A 175 -4.61 -9.79 -12.49
CA CYS A 175 -3.18 -9.98 -12.76
C CYS A 175 -2.80 -11.08 -13.76
N ASN A 176 -1.57 -10.98 -14.29
CA ASN A 176 -0.79 -12.16 -14.66
C ASN A 176 0.00 -12.73 -13.45
N SER A 177 0.27 -14.03 -13.44
CA SER A 177 0.92 -14.75 -12.34
C SER A 177 2.26 -14.13 -11.88
N ILE A 178 3.12 -13.73 -12.81
CA ILE A 178 4.44 -13.13 -12.53
C ILE A 178 4.30 -11.84 -11.72
N SER A 179 3.28 -11.04 -12.04
CA SER A 179 3.00 -9.77 -11.36
C SER A 179 2.34 -10.01 -10.00
N ALA A 180 1.51 -11.05 -9.86
CA ALA A 180 0.91 -11.45 -8.59
C ALA A 180 1.98 -11.94 -7.60
N ASP A 181 2.91 -12.77 -8.05
CA ASP A 181 4.05 -13.25 -7.25
C ASP A 181 4.86 -12.09 -6.66
N LYS A 182 5.13 -11.06 -7.48
CA LYS A 182 5.83 -9.85 -7.07
C LYS A 182 5.03 -9.02 -6.07
N ILE A 183 3.74 -8.77 -6.29
CA ILE A 183 2.91 -8.01 -5.34
C ILE A 183 2.86 -8.70 -3.97
N VAL A 184 2.74 -10.03 -3.97
CA VAL A 184 2.70 -10.82 -2.73
C VAL A 184 4.03 -10.75 -1.95
N GLN A 185 5.17 -10.67 -2.65
CA GLN A 185 6.50 -10.61 -2.02
C GLN A 185 6.96 -9.17 -1.69
N GLU A 186 6.68 -8.19 -2.55
CA GLU A 186 7.23 -6.82 -2.56
C GLU A 186 6.18 -5.73 -2.23
N CYS A 187 4.92 -6.12 -1.96
CA CYS A 187 3.74 -5.25 -1.85
C CYS A 187 3.31 -4.64 -3.20
N PHE A 188 2.24 -3.84 -3.17
CA PHE A 188 1.69 -3.14 -4.33
C PHE A 188 2.67 -2.09 -4.85
N ASN A 189 3.50 -2.49 -5.81
CA ASN A 189 4.16 -1.55 -6.70
C ASN A 189 3.19 -1.14 -7.83
N ARG A 190 3.21 0.14 -8.19
CA ARG A 190 2.43 0.78 -9.27
C ARG A 190 2.63 0.14 -10.65
N ALA A 191 3.62 -0.74 -10.75
CA ALA A 191 3.99 -1.54 -11.91
C ALA A 191 3.18 -2.84 -12.11
N PHE A 192 2.45 -3.35 -11.10
CA PHE A 192 1.98 -4.74 -11.09
C PHE A 192 0.45 -4.90 -10.91
N ALA A 193 -0.09 -5.86 -11.68
CA ALA A 193 -1.50 -6.00 -12.06
C ALA A 193 -2.57 -6.40 -11.01
N GLY A 194 -2.28 -7.20 -9.97
CA GLY A 194 -3.38 -7.88 -9.25
C GLY A 194 -3.08 -8.87 -8.13
N VAL A 195 -3.76 -8.65 -6.99
CA VAL A 195 -3.98 -9.48 -5.79
C VAL A 195 -5.25 -8.91 -5.11
N ASN A 196 -6.05 -9.66 -4.35
CA ASN A 196 -7.11 -9.03 -3.55
C ASN A 196 -6.48 -8.21 -2.41
N ALA A 197 -6.92 -6.96 -2.23
CA ALA A 197 -6.29 -5.98 -1.36
C ALA A 197 -7.26 -5.32 -0.39
N ARG A 198 -6.80 -5.10 0.85
CA ARG A 198 -7.38 -4.07 1.73
C ARG A 198 -6.89 -2.72 1.26
N VAL A 199 -7.78 -1.82 0.90
CA VAL A 199 -7.47 -0.51 0.33
C VAL A 199 -8.05 0.59 1.21
N LEU A 200 -7.22 1.58 1.57
CA LEU A 200 -7.63 2.76 2.33
C LEU A 200 -8.24 3.81 1.39
N ILE A 201 -9.45 4.28 1.72
CA ILE A 201 -10.20 5.24 0.90
C ILE A 201 -10.53 6.45 1.77
N GLY A 202 -10.15 7.63 1.28
CA GLY A 202 -10.25 8.91 2.00
C GLY A 202 -11.18 9.87 1.27
N LYS A 203 -10.73 11.11 1.11
CA LYS A 203 -11.44 12.06 0.24
C LYS A 203 -11.27 11.62 -1.22
N THR A 204 -12.38 11.33 -1.88
CA THR A 204 -12.41 10.82 -3.25
C THR A 204 -12.80 11.91 -4.26
N CYS A 205 -12.18 11.90 -5.44
CA CYS A 205 -12.67 12.63 -6.61
C CYS A 205 -12.69 11.75 -7.86
N VAL A 206 -13.31 12.23 -8.94
CA VAL A 206 -13.29 11.54 -10.24
C VAL A 206 -11.87 11.55 -10.81
N GLY A 207 -11.36 10.37 -11.17
CA GLY A 207 -10.04 10.20 -11.74
C GLY A 207 -9.96 10.56 -13.24
N LYS A 208 -8.75 10.86 -13.71
CA LYS A 208 -8.39 10.94 -15.14
C LYS A 208 -7.11 10.15 -15.37
N SER A 209 -6.98 9.51 -16.54
CA SER A 209 -5.84 8.66 -16.89
C SER A 209 -4.47 9.35 -16.83
N SER A 210 -4.41 10.68 -16.92
CA SER A 210 -3.20 11.49 -16.80
C SER A 210 -2.79 11.84 -15.35
N MET A 211 -3.62 11.53 -14.34
CA MET A 211 -3.36 11.87 -12.94
C MET A 211 -2.29 10.96 -12.31
N LYS A 212 -1.10 11.51 -12.05
CA LYS A 212 -0.02 10.84 -11.30
C LYS A 212 -0.15 10.97 -9.78
N VAL A 213 -0.94 11.94 -9.32
CA VAL A 213 -1.33 12.23 -7.93
C VAL A 213 -2.77 12.76 -7.95
N PRO A 214 -3.55 12.63 -6.87
CA PRO A 214 -4.87 13.25 -6.77
C PRO A 214 -4.74 14.78 -6.70
N PRO A 215 -5.81 15.54 -7.00
CA PRO A 215 -5.87 16.97 -6.74
C PRO A 215 -5.70 17.29 -5.24
N GLU A 216 -5.28 18.52 -4.93
CA GLU A 216 -5.10 18.95 -3.54
C GLU A 216 -6.37 18.75 -2.70
N GLY A 217 -6.21 18.18 -1.50
CA GLY A 217 -7.31 17.86 -0.60
C GLY A 217 -8.01 16.52 -0.86
N PHE A 218 -7.55 15.73 -1.84
CA PHE A 218 -8.03 14.37 -2.13
C PHE A 218 -6.91 13.32 -1.98
N ASP A 219 -7.28 12.08 -1.66
CA ASP A 219 -6.35 10.99 -1.33
C ASP A 219 -6.43 9.83 -2.34
N THR A 220 -7.62 9.63 -2.91
CA THR A 220 -7.99 8.51 -3.76
C THR A 220 -8.76 9.05 -4.97
N THR A 221 -8.58 8.48 -6.16
CA THR A 221 -9.49 8.77 -7.29
C THR A 221 -10.35 7.56 -7.60
N THR A 222 -11.50 7.79 -8.21
CA THR A 222 -12.46 6.73 -8.57
C THR A 222 -13.12 6.99 -9.93
N ASP A 223 -13.66 5.95 -10.57
CA ASP A 223 -14.64 6.07 -11.66
C ASP A 223 -16.04 6.50 -11.15
N GLY A 224 -16.19 6.61 -9.82
CA GLY A 224 -17.44 6.92 -9.13
C GLY A 224 -18.27 5.70 -8.76
N LYS A 225 -17.80 4.47 -9.04
CA LYS A 225 -18.59 3.24 -8.82
C LYS A 225 -17.77 2.01 -8.40
N HIS A 226 -16.75 1.61 -9.17
CA HIS A 226 -16.12 0.29 -9.08
C HIS A 226 -14.60 0.34 -8.90
N ILE A 227 -13.94 1.35 -9.44
CA ILE A 227 -12.47 1.47 -9.43
C ILE A 227 -12.07 2.49 -8.37
N PHE A 228 -11.07 2.14 -7.55
CA PHE A 228 -10.40 3.04 -6.63
C PHE A 228 -8.90 3.00 -6.89
N VAL A 229 -8.31 4.16 -7.17
CA VAL A 229 -6.87 4.32 -7.37
C VAL A 229 -6.28 4.98 -6.13
N VAL A 230 -5.50 4.21 -5.37
CA VAL A 230 -4.65 4.73 -4.30
C VAL A 230 -3.28 5.09 -4.83
N TYR A 231 -2.75 6.23 -4.37
CA TYR A 231 -1.48 6.79 -4.84
C TYR A 231 -0.30 6.51 -3.89
N HIS A 232 -0.54 5.69 -2.87
CA HIS A 232 0.42 5.28 -1.84
C HIS A 232 0.52 3.74 -1.76
N ASP A 233 1.74 3.21 -1.83
CA ASP A 233 2.01 1.78 -1.92
C ASP A 233 1.52 1.00 -0.67
N ALA A 234 1.66 1.56 0.55
CA ALA A 234 1.06 0.97 1.76
C ALA A 234 -0.40 1.41 2.01
N GLY A 235 -1.03 2.09 1.06
CA GLY A 235 -2.49 2.28 1.02
C GLY A 235 -3.24 1.01 0.62
N ALA A 236 -2.51 -0.03 0.17
CA ALA A 236 -3.02 -1.36 -0.14
C ALA A 236 -2.21 -2.46 0.58
N TYR A 237 -2.86 -3.51 1.07
CA TYR A 237 -2.20 -4.76 1.50
C TYR A 237 -2.85 -5.96 0.83
N GLY A 238 -2.04 -6.79 0.17
CA GLY A 238 -2.51 -8.00 -0.53
C GLY A 238 -2.78 -9.10 0.48
N GLU A 239 -4.05 -9.38 0.75
CA GLU A 239 -4.48 -10.32 1.78
C GLU A 239 -4.73 -11.72 1.21
N TYR A 240 -5.26 -11.82 -0.01
CA TYR A 240 -5.54 -13.10 -0.68
C TYR A 240 -5.11 -13.09 -2.15
N LEU A 241 -4.48 -14.18 -2.58
CA LEU A 241 -4.25 -14.50 -3.99
C LEU A 241 -5.24 -15.58 -4.44
N ILE A 242 -6.12 -15.23 -5.38
CA ILE A 242 -7.09 -16.15 -5.98
C ILE A 242 -6.53 -16.59 -7.34
N THR A 243 -6.37 -17.90 -7.54
CA THR A 243 -5.98 -18.46 -8.84
C THR A 243 -7.20 -19.15 -9.46
N TYR A 244 -7.53 -18.80 -10.70
CA TYR A 244 -8.69 -19.30 -11.43
C TYR A 244 -8.38 -19.52 -12.93
N LYS A 245 -9.29 -20.18 -13.65
CA LYS A 245 -9.27 -20.34 -15.12
C LYS A 245 -10.50 -19.71 -15.75
#